data_AF-A0A7V5WM66-F1
#
_entry.id   AF-A0A7V5WM66-F1
#
_cell.length_a   1.000
_cell.length_b   1.000
_cell.length_c   1.000
_cell.angle_alpha   90.00
_cell.angle_beta   90.00
_cell.angle_gamma   90.00
#
_symmetry.space_group_name_H-M   'P 1'
#
loop_
_entity.id
_entity.type
_entity.pdbx_description
1 polymer ?
#
loop_
_entity_poly.entity_id
_entity_poly.type
_entity_poly.pdbx_seq_one_letter_code
_entity_poly.pdbx_strand_id
1 'polypeptide(L)'
;MTNIILTLIDLHIPELLLISSLVLILLDYFLPIDFLAFLGYISFAAGMFFYAPFNILYSLLFSLAVALVLFMLHAVWWGKYLSNIHSYKVILEEIDN
;
A
#
# COMPACT_ATOMS: atom_id res chain seq x y z
N MET A 1 18.58 15.33 13.04
CA MET A 1 17.56 14.76 12.14
C MET A 1 18.08 14.57 10.71
N THR A 2 18.72 15.56 10.10
CA THR A 2 19.30 15.46 8.76
C THR A 2 20.27 14.29 8.61
N ASN A 3 21.10 14.01 9.62
CA ASN A 3 22.03 12.87 9.61
C ASN A 3 21.32 11.50 9.50
N ILE A 4 20.18 11.32 10.18
CA ILE A 4 19.45 10.04 10.15
C ILE A 4 18.85 9.82 8.76
N ILE A 5 18.26 10.86 8.17
CA ILE A 5 17.68 10.79 6.82
C ILE A 5 18.76 10.45 5.79
N LEU A 6 19.91 11.10 5.86
CA LEU A 6 21.04 10.80 4.98
C LEU A 6 21.55 9.37 5.17
N THR A 7 21.71 8.90 6.42
CA THR A 7 22.10 7.51 6.68
C THR A 7 21.09 6.49 6.14
N LEU A 8 19.80 6.77 6.22
CA LEU A 8 18.76 5.88 5.67
C LEU A 8 18.81 5.85 4.14
N ILE A 9 19.10 6.99 3.50
CA ILE A 9 19.30 7.07 2.04
C ILE A 9 20.55 6.29 1.63
N ASP A 10 21.67 6.46 2.35
CA ASP A 10 22.93 5.76 2.07
C ASP A 10 22.79 4.23 2.22
N LEU A 11 21.88 3.78 3.10
CA LEU A 11 21.54 2.37 3.29
C LEU A 11 20.50 1.84 2.29
N HIS A 12 20.11 2.64 1.30
CA HIS A 12 19.09 2.30 0.30
C HIS A 12 17.72 1.93 0.91
N ILE A 13 17.40 2.44 2.09
CA ILE A 13 16.12 2.17 2.76
C ILE A 13 14.94 2.69 1.93
N PRO A 14 14.98 3.88 1.29
CA PRO A 14 13.90 4.34 0.43
C PRO A 14 13.62 3.39 -0.74
N GLU A 15 14.66 2.90 -1.40
CA GLU A 15 14.55 1.95 -2.51
C GLU A 15 13.95 0.62 -2.03
N LEU A 16 14.39 0.12 -0.87
CA LEU A 16 13.84 -1.10 -0.26
C LEU A 16 12.37 -0.93 0.13
N LEU A 17 11.97 0.25 0.61
CA LEU A 17 10.57 0.58 0.90
C LEU A 17 9.72 0.58 -0.38
N LEU A 18 10.22 1.14 -1.48
CA LEU A 18 9.52 1.11 -2.76
C LEU A 18 9.44 -0.30 -3.34
N ILE A 19 10.54 -1.07 -3.35
CA ILE A 19 10.55 -2.44 -3.86
C ILE A 19 9.62 -3.35 -3.03
N SER A 20 9.73 -3.29 -1.70
CA SER A 20 8.84 -4.06 -0.81
C SER A 20 7.38 -3.68 -1.01
N SER A 21 7.07 -2.39 -1.25
CA SER A 21 5.70 -1.98 -1.57
C SER A 21 5.15 -2.65 -2.82
N LEU A 22 5.95 -2.70 -3.90
CA LEU A 22 5.55 -3.34 -5.15
C LEU A 22 5.32 -4.83 -4.96
N VAL A 23 6.22 -5.50 -4.22
CA VAL A 23 6.09 -6.93 -3.92
C VAL A 23 4.83 -7.19 -3.10
N LEU A 24 4.56 -6.41 -2.05
CA LEU A 24 3.41 -6.60 -1.18
C LEU A 24 2.08 -6.35 -1.91
N ILE A 25 2.00 -5.30 -2.73
CA ILE A 25 0.81 -5.01 -3.55
C ILE A 25 0.62 -6.10 -4.61
N LEU A 26 1.70 -6.60 -5.21
CA LEU A 26 1.63 -7.69 -6.19
C LEU A 26 1.19 -9.00 -5.53
N LEU A 27 1.66 -9.29 -4.32
CA LEU A 27 1.24 -10.47 -3.58
C LEU A 27 -0.25 -10.41 -3.21
N ASP A 28 -0.77 -9.23 -2.88
CA ASP A 28 -2.21 -9.04 -2.64
C ASP A 28 -3.08 -9.39 -3.86
N TYR A 29 -2.56 -9.16 -5.08
CA TYR A 29 -3.24 -9.60 -6.31
C TYR A 29 -3.37 -11.12 -6.40
N PHE A 30 -2.37 -11.88 -5.93
CA PHE A 30 -2.36 -13.34 -5.98
C PHE A 30 -3.03 -13.99 -4.75
N LEU A 31 -2.99 -13.30 -3.61
CA LEU A 31 -3.53 -13.72 -2.33
C LEU A 31 -4.43 -12.58 -1.85
N PRO A 32 -5.76 -12.66 -1.96
CA PRO A 32 -6.68 -11.58 -1.59
C PRO A 32 -6.71 -11.38 -0.07
N ILE A 33 -5.63 -10.86 0.45
CA ILE A 33 -5.34 -10.62 1.86
C ILE A 33 -5.07 -9.12 1.94
N ASP A 34 -6.14 -8.34 2.14
CA ASP A 34 -6.12 -6.87 2.13
C ASP A 34 -4.99 -6.26 3.00
N PHE A 35 -4.57 -6.97 4.05
CA PHE A 35 -3.44 -6.60 4.90
C PHE A 35 -2.12 -6.40 4.14
N LEU A 36 -1.83 -7.22 3.12
CA LEU A 36 -0.61 -7.11 2.32
C LEU A 36 -0.62 -5.82 1.49
N ALA A 37 -1.74 -5.51 0.84
CA ALA A 37 -1.92 -4.24 0.13
C ALA A 37 -1.73 -3.04 1.07
N PHE A 38 -2.32 -3.08 2.27
CA PHE A 38 -2.16 -2.00 3.25
C PHE A 38 -0.70 -1.78 3.68
N LEU A 39 0.04 -2.84 3.99
CA LEU A 39 1.47 -2.74 4.28
C LEU A 39 2.22 -2.16 3.08
N GLY A 40 1.89 -2.60 1.87
CA GLY A 40 2.47 -2.09 0.64
C GLY A 40 2.24 -0.58 0.47
N TYR A 41 1.03 -0.09 0.68
CA TYR A 41 0.71 1.35 0.56
C TYR A 41 1.47 2.20 1.59
N ILE A 42 1.59 1.71 2.82
CA ILE A 42 2.36 2.39 3.87
C ILE A 42 3.85 2.41 3.50
N SER A 43 4.42 1.31 3.03
CA SER A 43 5.81 1.25 2.58
C SER A 43 6.07 2.17 1.39
N PHE A 44 5.14 2.22 0.42
CA PHE A 44 5.25 3.11 -0.72
C PHE A 44 5.25 4.58 -0.29
N ALA A 45 4.28 4.97 0.56
CA ALA A 45 4.19 6.32 1.10
C ALA A 45 5.45 6.70 1.91
N ALA A 46 5.96 5.77 2.72
CA ALA A 46 7.21 5.96 3.45
C ALA A 46 8.41 6.14 2.51
N GLY A 47 8.49 5.41 1.40
CA GLY A 47 9.52 5.63 0.38
C GLY A 47 9.40 7.02 -0.26
N MET A 48 8.18 7.43 -0.61
CA MET A 48 7.90 8.76 -1.21
C MET A 48 8.28 9.91 -0.28
N PHE A 49 8.21 9.73 1.05
CA PHE A 49 8.67 10.73 2.02
C PHE A 49 10.12 11.13 1.82
N PHE A 50 10.99 10.15 1.52
CA PHE A 50 12.42 10.38 1.35
C PHE A 50 12.76 10.97 -0.03
N TYR A 51 11.95 10.68 -1.06
CA TYR A 51 12.17 11.22 -2.42
C TYR A 51 11.51 12.58 -2.66
N ALA A 52 10.52 12.96 -1.85
CA ALA A 52 9.83 14.23 -2.00
C ALA A 52 10.80 15.41 -1.79
N PRO A 53 10.96 16.33 -2.75
CA PRO A 53 11.92 17.43 -2.69
C PRO A 53 11.42 18.60 -1.85
N PHE A 54 10.70 18.32 -0.76
CA PHE A 54 10.15 19.32 0.14
C PHE A 54 10.85 19.31 1.49
N ASN A 55 10.52 20.27 2.35
CA ASN A 55 10.91 20.19 3.76
C ASN A 55 10.18 19.01 4.43
N ILE A 56 10.66 18.61 5.61
CA ILE A 56 10.13 17.45 6.35
C ILE A 56 8.61 17.48 6.52
N LEU A 57 8.04 18.63 6.85
CA LEU A 57 6.60 18.75 7.07
C LEU A 57 5.81 18.51 5.78
N TYR A 58 6.23 19.15 4.67
CA TYR A 58 5.56 18.99 3.39
C TYR A 58 5.79 17.61 2.78
N SER A 59 6.97 17.00 2.97
CA SER A 59 7.22 15.60 2.57
C SER A 59 6.34 14.63 3.36
N LEU A 60 6.12 14.87 4.66
CA LEU A 60 5.20 14.08 5.47
C LEU A 60 3.76 14.21 4.97
N LEU A 61 3.28 15.45 4.77
CA LEU A 61 1.93 15.70 4.26
C LEU A 61 1.71 15.10 2.88
N PHE A 62 2.68 15.25 1.98
CA PHE A 62 2.66 14.63 0.65
C PHE A 62 2.57 13.10 0.74
N SER A 63 3.37 12.48 1.60
CA SER A 63 3.39 11.02 1.78
C SER A 63 2.08 10.49 2.35
N LEU A 64 1.50 11.20 3.33
CA LEU A 64 0.18 10.88 3.87
C LEU A 64 -0.91 11.01 2.80
N ALA A 65 -0.84 12.04 1.95
CA ALA A 65 -1.76 12.20 0.83
C ALA A 65 -1.63 11.06 -0.19
N VAL A 66 -0.40 10.66 -0.52
CA VAL A 66 -0.13 9.49 -1.39
C VAL A 66 -0.72 8.22 -0.79
N ALA A 67 -0.49 7.96 0.50
CA ALA A 67 -1.09 6.82 1.20
C ALA A 67 -2.61 6.84 1.06
N LEU A 68 -3.26 7.97 1.41
CA LEU A 68 -4.71 8.12 1.34
C LEU A 68 -5.25 7.85 -0.07
N VAL A 69 -4.59 8.37 -1.10
CA VAL A 69 -4.98 8.12 -2.50
C VAL A 69 -4.90 6.62 -2.83
N LEU A 70 -3.82 5.94 -2.41
CA LEU A 70 -3.69 4.49 -2.63
C LEU A 70 -4.78 3.69 -1.89
N PHE A 71 -5.08 4.05 -0.64
CA PHE A 71 -6.19 3.46 0.12
C PHE A 71 -7.54 3.64 -0.61
N MET A 72 -7.82 4.84 -1.12
CA MET A 72 -9.05 5.12 -1.87
C MET A 72 -9.12 4.33 -3.18
N LEU A 73 -8.02 4.28 -3.93
CA LEU A 73 -7.94 3.51 -5.17
C LEU A 73 -8.15 2.01 -4.93
N HIS A 74 -7.55 1.46 -3.88
CA HIS A 74 -7.76 0.08 -3.48
C HIS A 74 -9.24 -0.17 -3.13
N ALA A 75 -9.86 0.69 -2.31
CA ALA A 75 -11.28 0.55 -1.98
C ALA A 75 -12.18 0.60 -3.23
N VAL A 76 -11.89 1.46 -4.21
CA VAL A 76 -12.68 1.59 -5.44
C VAL A 76 -12.51 0.41 -6.39
N TRP A 77 -11.27 -0.08 -6.56
CA TRP A 77 -10.99 -1.17 -7.50
C TRP A 77 -11.21 -2.56 -6.90
N TRP A 78 -10.83 -2.78 -5.64
CA TRP A 78 -10.96 -4.06 -4.94
C TRP A 78 -12.27 -4.22 -4.16
N GLY A 79 -12.97 -3.13 -3.86
CA GLY A 79 -14.30 -3.20 -3.24
C GLY A 79 -15.30 -4.03 -4.05
N LYS A 80 -15.11 -4.14 -5.37
CA LYS A 80 -15.91 -5.01 -6.26
C LYS A 80 -15.53 -6.50 -6.19
N TYR A 81 -14.30 -6.83 -5.83
CA TYR A 81 -13.84 -8.22 -5.75
C TYR A 81 -14.31 -8.90 -4.47
N LEU A 82 -14.28 -8.20 -3.33
CA LEU A 82 -14.81 -8.69 -2.05
C LEU A 82 -16.33 -8.88 -2.08
N SER A 83 -17.08 -7.98 -2.74
CA SER A 83 -18.54 -8.16 -2.89
C SER A 83 -18.88 -9.39 -3.72
N ASN A 84 -18.12 -9.65 -4.79
CA ASN A 84 -18.37 -10.80 -5.66
C ASN A 84 -17.99 -12.14 -5.01
N ILE A 85 -16.92 -12.21 -4.21
CA ILE A 85 -16.55 -13.44 -3.50
C ILE A 85 -17.59 -13.77 -2.42
N HIS A 86 -18.11 -12.77 -1.71
CA HIS A 86 -19.19 -12.99 -0.74
C HIS A 86 -20.46 -13.49 -1.42
N SER A 87 -20.87 -12.87 -2.54
CA SER A 87 -22.01 -13.34 -3.33
C SER A 87 -21.80 -14.74 -3.88
N TYR A 88 -20.60 -15.10 -4.35
CA TYR A 88 -20.32 -16.44 -4.87
C TYR A 88 -20.36 -17.50 -3.78
N LYS A 89 -19.87 -17.18 -2.57
CA LYS A 89 -19.91 -18.10 -1.43
C LYS A 89 -21.34 -18.34 -0.94
N VAL A 90 -22.18 -17.29 -0.91
CA VAL A 90 -23.61 -17.40 -0.58
C VAL A 90 -24.35 -18.25 -1.62
N ILE A 91 -24.09 -18.07 -2.92
CA ILE A 91 -24.70 -18.88 -3.98
C ILE A 91 -24.31 -20.35 -3.87
N LEU A 92 -23.04 -20.66 -3.54
CA LEU A 92 -22.61 -22.05 -3.34
C LEU A 92 -23.29 -22.71 -2.13
N GLU A 93 -23.47 -21.98 -1.02
CA GLU A 93 -24.21 -22.46 0.15
C GLU A 93 -25.72 -22.65 -0.11
N GLU A 94 -26.28 -21.93 -1.09
CA GLU A 94 -27.68 -22.06 -1.52
C GLU A 94 -27.89 -23.21 -2.51
N ILE A 95 -26.85 -23.63 -3.25
CA ILE A 95 -26.87 -24.79 -4.16
C ILE A 95 -26.66 -26.11 -3.39
N ASP A 96 -25.92 -26.09 -2.29
CA ASP A 96 -25.63 -27.26 -1.45
C ASP A 96 -26.73 -27.60 -0.41
N ASN A 97 -27.79 -26.77 -0.28
CA ASN A 97 -29.00 -27.04 0.53
C ASN A 97 -30.20 -27.43 -0.33
#